data_AF-A0A5B9DWV3-F1
#
_entry.id   AF-A0A5B9DWV3-F1
#
_cell.length_a   1.000
_cell.length_b   1.000
_cell.length_c   1.000
_cell.angle_alpha   90.00
_cell.angle_beta   90.00
_cell.angle_gamma   90.00
#
_symmetry.space_group_name_H-M   'P 1'
#
loop_
_entity.id
_entity.type
_entity.pdbx_description
1 polymer ?
#
loop_
_entity_poly.entity_id
_entity_poly.type
_entity_poly.pdbx_seq_one_letter_code
_entity_poly.pdbx_strand_id
1 'polypeptide(L)' 'MSTEWVDEYAQMIADCEKREGKLSDWERGFIDSLDQQLGHGKMPTPKQIERLNEIWERVTA' A
#
# COMPACT_ATOMS: atom_id res chain seq x y z
N MET A 1 -17.81 4.94 -13.03
CA MET A 1 -17.50 3.95 -11.97
C MET A 1 -16.46 4.61 -11.08
N SER A 2 -16.79 4.91 -9.83
CA SER A 2 -15.87 5.61 -8.92
C SER A 2 -14.66 4.74 -8.60
N THR A 3 -13.47 5.29 -8.82
CA THR A 3 -12.15 4.70 -8.47
C THR A 3 -11.68 5.18 -7.10
N GLU A 4 -12.58 5.64 -6.23
CA GLU A 4 -12.24 6.23 -4.93
C GLU A 4 -11.41 5.30 -4.04
N TRP A 5 -11.63 3.98 -4.15
CA TRP A 5 -10.81 2.97 -3.47
C TRP A 5 -9.38 2.88 -4.03
N VAL A 6 -9.17 3.14 -5.33
CA VAL A 6 -7.83 3.19 -5.93
C VAL A 6 -7.07 4.36 -5.33
N ASP A 7 -7.71 5.53 -5.28
CA ASP A 7 -7.09 6.75 -4.78
C ASP A 7 -6.74 6.62 -3.28
N GLU A 8 -7.60 5.98 -2.48
CA GLU A 8 -7.33 5.68 -1.06
C GLU A 8 -6.09 4.79 -0.89
N TYR A 9 -6.06 3.62 -1.54
CA TYR A 9 -4.93 2.70 -1.38
C TYR A 9 -3.64 3.22 -2.02
N ALA A 10 -3.73 3.95 -3.13
CA ALA A 10 -2.59 4.60 -3.76
C ALA A 10 -1.96 5.65 -2.82
N GLN A 11 -2.78 6.43 -2.11
CA GLN A 11 -2.29 7.40 -1.12
C GLN A 11 -1.57 6.69 0.04
N MET A 12 -2.13 5.58 0.55
CA MET A 12 -1.48 4.79 1.61
C MET A 12 -0.14 4.21 1.16
N ILE A 13 -0.08 3.66 -0.06
CA ILE A 13 1.17 3.14 -0.64
C ILE A 13 2.20 4.26 -0.79
N ALA A 14 1.81 5.42 -1.34
CA ALA A 14 2.71 6.56 -1.49
C ALA A 14 3.25 7.07 -0.14
N ASP A 15 2.46 7.01 0.93
CA ASP A 15 2.93 7.37 2.27
C ASP A 15 3.93 6.38 2.86
N CYS A 16 3.77 5.08 2.55
CA CYS A 16 4.75 4.04 2.88
C CYS A 16 6.06 4.25 2.11
N GLU A 17 5.98 4.53 0.80
CA GLU A 17 7.15 4.79 -0.05
C GLU A 17 7.95 6.01 0.39
N LYS A 18 7.28 7.12 0.72
CA LYS A 18 7.94 8.32 1.27
C LYS A 18 8.70 8.05 2.57
N ARG A 19 8.33 6.99 3.28
CA ARG A 19 8.93 6.57 4.56
C ARG A 19 9.64 5.23 4.43
N GLU A 20 10.11 4.89 3.23
CA GLU A 20 10.73 3.60 2.93
C GLU A 20 11.88 3.25 3.89
N GLY A 21 12.58 4.23 4.46
CA GLY A 21 13.60 4.03 5.50
C GLY A 21 13.08 3.35 6.79
N LYS A 22 11.77 3.38 7.05
CA LYS A 22 11.10 2.66 8.14
C LYS A 22 10.58 1.26 7.72
N LEU A 23 10.67 0.91 6.43
CA LEU A 23 10.26 -0.37 5.88
C LEU A 23 11.44 -1.35 5.85
N SER A 24 11.17 -2.60 6.21
CA SER A 24 12.05 -3.72 5.92
C SER A 24 12.06 -4.05 4.43
N ASP A 25 13.07 -4.78 3.96
CA ASP A 25 13.19 -5.19 2.55
C ASP A 25 11.97 -5.97 2.05
N TRP A 26 11.39 -6.81 2.90
CA TRP A 26 10.16 -7.53 2.58
C TRP A 26 8.97 -6.58 2.44
N GLU A 27 8.83 -5.61 3.34
CA GLU A 27 7.73 -4.64 3.28
C GLU A 27 7.85 -3.73 2.06
N ARG A 28 9.06 -3.34 1.66
CA ARG A 28 9.29 -2.60 0.40
C ARG A 28 8.79 -3.40 -0.80
N GLY A 29 9.15 -4.69 -0.88
CA GLY A 29 8.66 -5.56 -1.95
C GLY A 29 7.14 -5.78 -1.90
N PHE A 30 6.56 -5.83 -0.70
CA PHE A 30 5.11 -5.91 -0.54
C PHE A 30 4.39 -4.65 -1.04
N ILE A 31 4.88 -3.45 -0.68
CA ILE A 31 4.32 -2.17 -1.14
C ILE A 31 4.42 -2.02 -2.66
N ASP A 32 5.59 -2.32 -3.25
CA ASP A 32 5.78 -2.32 -4.71
C ASP A 32 4.82 -3.28 -5.42
N SER A 33 4.59 -4.47 -4.86
CA SER A 33 3.63 -5.42 -5.42
C SER A 33 2.17 -4.91 -5.41
N LEU A 34 1.80 -4.12 -4.41
CA LEU A 34 0.47 -3.52 -4.31
C LEU A 34 0.30 -2.36 -5.29
N ASP A 35 1.34 -1.52 -5.46
CA ASP A 35 1.32 -0.44 -6.46
C ASP A 35 1.08 -1.00 -7.87
N GLN A 36 1.85 -2.04 -8.24
CA GLN A 36 1.67 -2.73 -9.51
C GLN A 36 0.26 -3.34 -9.64
N GLN A 37 -0.26 -3.97 -8.58
CA GLN A 37 -1.61 -4.54 -8.57
C GLN A 37 -2.69 -3.47 -8.82
N LEU A 38 -2.58 -2.31 -8.17
CA LEU A 38 -3.49 -1.17 -8.39
C LEU A 38 -3.35 -0.59 -9.79
N GLY A 39 -2.14 -0.47 -10.33
CA GLY A 39 -1.89 -0.02 -11.70
C GLY A 39 -2.54 -0.91 -12.76
N HIS A 40 -2.76 -2.19 -12.46
CA HIS A 40 -3.54 -3.12 -13.29
C HIS A 40 -5.06 -3.06 -13.05
N GLY A 41 -5.55 -2.12 -12.23
CA GLY A 41 -6.96 -1.98 -11.88
C GLY A 41 -7.49 -3.12 -11.01
N LYS A 42 -6.60 -3.85 -10.32
CA LYS A 42 -6.98 -4.96 -9.43
C LYS A 42 -7.07 -4.46 -8.00
N MET A 43 -8.19 -4.73 -7.36
CA MET A 43 -8.37 -4.41 -5.95
C MET A 43 -7.48 -5.31 -5.08
N PRO A 44 -6.81 -4.77 -4.05
CA PRO A 44 -6.14 -5.57 -3.02
C PRO A 44 -7.12 -6.51 -2.31
N THR A 45 -6.66 -7.70 -1.96
CA THR A 45 -7.45 -8.63 -1.15
C THR A 45 -7.59 -8.13 0.29
N PRO A 46 -8.60 -8.58 1.06
CA PRO A 46 -8.76 -8.18 2.46
C PRO A 46 -7.49 -8.36 3.31
N LYS A 47 -6.77 -9.47 3.13
CA LYS A 47 -5.50 -9.72 3.83
C LYS A 47 -4.39 -8.76 3.42
N GLN A 48 -4.36 -8.34 2.16
CA GLN A 48 -3.41 -7.33 1.68
C GLN A 48 -3.75 -5.95 2.26
N ILE A 49 -5.04 -5.61 2.38
CA ILE A 49 -5.50 -4.36 2.99
C ILE A 49 -5.15 -4.33 4.48
N GLU A 50 -5.46 -5.41 5.22
CA GLU A 50 -5.09 -5.54 6.63
C GLU A 50 -3.58 -5.34 6.83
N ARG A 51 -2.77 -6.02 6.03
CA ARG A 51 -1.31 -5.87 6.10
C ARG A 51 -0.83 -4.48 5.71
N LEU A 52 -1.42 -3.87 4.68
CA LEU A 52 -1.11 -2.49 4.27
C LEU A 52 -1.42 -1.52 5.40
N ASN A 53 -2.56 -1.67 6.07
CA ASN A 53 -2.94 -0.85 7.23
C ASN A 53 -1.94 -0.99 8.37
N GLU A 54 -1.56 -2.22 8.77
CA GLU A 54 -0.56 -2.45 9.82
C GLU A 54 0.78 -1.77 9.52
N ILE A 55 1.25 -1.88 8.28
CA ILE A 55 2.51 -1.24 7.84
C ILE A 55 2.35 0.27 7.87
N TRP A 56 1.27 0.79 7.26
CA TRP A 56 1.01 2.21 7.13
C TRP A 56 0.88 2.89 8.50
N GLU A 57 0.10 2.33 9.42
CA GLU A 57 -0.04 2.83 10.80
C GLU A 57 1.33 2.89 11.50
N ARG A 58 2.14 1.83 11.39
CA ARG A 58 3.46 1.77 12.02
C ARG A 58 4.43 2.81 11.46
N VAL A 59 4.41 3.06 10.14
CA VAL A 59 5.36 4.00 9.52
C VAL A 59 4.89 5.46 9.61
N THR A 60 3.58 5.71 9.68
CA THR A 60 3.00 7.06 9.74
C THR A 60 2.72 7.57 11.15
N ALA A 61 2.65 6.69 12.16
CA ALA A 61 2.80 7.05 13.57
C ALA A 61 4.17 7.71 13.84
#